data_AF-A0A6B1HVS1-F1
#
_entry.id   AF-A0A6B1HVS1-F1
#
_cell.length_a   1.000
_cell.length_b   1.000
_cell.length_c   1.000
_cell.angle_alpha   90.00
_cell.angle_beta   90.00
_cell.angle_gamma   90.00
#
_symmetry.space_group_name_H-M   'P 1'
#
loop_
_entity.id
_entity.type
_entity.pdbx_description
1 polymer ?
#
loop_
_entity_poly.entity_id
_entity_poly.type
_entity_poly.pdbx_seq_one_letter_code
_entity_poly.pdbx_strand_id
1 'polypeptide(L)'
;MRVYPREAVVAEKLHAMVVIGERNSRYKDFYDLHALAQHFAFEGDHLVRAIGATFEKRCTTISQTLPVALTPQFYDDANRAGQWRIYLERNELPGTPSDFATVGDRLLLFLGEPWDAMAHGSEFTGNWSAGGPWRHG
;
A
#
# COMPACT_ATOMS: atom_id res chain seq x y z
N MET A 1 19.26 -13.13 11.58
CA MET A 1 18.06 -12.25 11.54
C MET A 1 18.00 -11.65 10.13
N ARG A 2 17.11 -12.12 9.27
CA ARG A 2 16.97 -11.54 7.92
C ARG A 2 16.27 -10.19 8.10
N VAL A 3 17.00 -9.10 7.96
CA VAL A 3 16.39 -7.78 7.80
C VAL A 3 15.72 -7.82 6.44
N TYR A 4 14.40 -7.91 6.40
CA TYR A 4 13.68 -7.84 5.15
C TYR A 4 13.80 -6.39 4.63
N PRO A 5 14.18 -6.20 3.35
CA PRO A 5 14.15 -4.88 2.75
C PRO A 5 12.72 -4.33 2.84
N ARG A 6 12.57 -3.01 2.98
CA ARG A 6 11.26 -2.37 3.23
C ARG A 6 10.28 -2.66 2.10
N GLU A 7 10.80 -2.78 0.89
CA GLU A 7 10.12 -3.18 -0.33
C GLU A 7 9.44 -4.54 -0.17
N ALA A 8 10.09 -5.51 0.48
CA ALA A 8 9.48 -6.82 0.75
C ALA A 8 8.35 -6.73 1.78
N VAL A 9 8.46 -5.82 2.75
CA VAL A 9 7.38 -5.56 3.70
C VAL A 9 6.18 -4.92 3.00
N VAL A 10 6.42 -3.94 2.11
CA VAL A 10 5.36 -3.36 1.27
C VAL A 10 4.71 -4.45 0.41
N ALA A 11 5.50 -5.30 -0.24
CA ALA A 11 5.03 -6.36 -1.11
C ALA A 11 4.12 -7.37 -0.40
N GLU A 12 4.51 -7.88 0.77
CA GLU A 12 3.68 -8.83 1.53
C GLU A 12 2.38 -8.18 2.04
N LYS A 13 2.41 -6.90 2.40
CA LYS A 13 1.22 -6.16 2.87
C LYS A 13 0.25 -5.86 1.74
N LEU A 14 0.76 -5.38 0.61
CA LEU A 14 -0.05 -5.18 -0.59
C LEU A 14 -0.65 -6.51 -1.04
N HIS A 15 0.13 -7.60 -1.05
CA HIS A 15 -0.39 -8.93 -1.39
C HIS A 15 -1.57 -9.33 -0.49
N ALA A 16 -1.43 -9.17 0.83
CA ALA A 16 -2.52 -9.43 1.77
C ALA A 16 -3.74 -8.53 1.50
N MET A 17 -3.53 -7.24 1.19
CA MET A 17 -4.61 -6.34 0.83
C MET A 17 -5.39 -6.79 -0.41
N VAL A 18 -4.68 -7.23 -1.45
CA VAL A 18 -5.29 -7.72 -2.70
C VAL A 18 -6.08 -9.01 -2.46
N VAL A 19 -5.47 -9.99 -1.78
CA VAL A 19 -6.09 -11.32 -1.60
C VAL A 19 -7.33 -11.26 -0.69
N ILE A 20 -7.32 -10.43 0.34
CA ILE A 20 -8.49 -10.29 1.23
C ILE A 20 -9.57 -9.42 0.58
N GLY A 21 -9.16 -8.43 -0.22
CA GLY A 21 -10.05 -7.61 -1.04
C GLY A 21 -11.09 -6.86 -0.20
N GLU A 22 -12.35 -6.87 -0.67
CA GLU A 22 -13.46 -6.16 -0.02
C GLU A 22 -13.57 -6.46 1.47
N ARG A 23 -13.36 -7.70 1.92
CA ARG A 23 -13.56 -8.04 3.35
C ARG A 23 -12.39 -7.63 4.24
N ASN A 24 -11.43 -6.85 3.74
CA ASN A 24 -10.22 -6.55 4.47
C ASN A 24 -10.49 -5.65 5.68
N SER A 25 -10.23 -6.21 6.86
CA SER A 25 -10.31 -5.56 8.17
C SER A 25 -8.97 -5.55 8.90
N ARG A 26 -7.87 -5.91 8.21
CA ARG A 26 -6.51 -5.87 8.76
C ARG A 26 -5.98 -4.43 8.75
N TYR A 27 -6.59 -3.55 9.54
CA TYR A 27 -6.23 -2.12 9.63
C TYR A 27 -4.73 -1.87 9.90
N LYS A 28 -4.06 -2.82 10.55
CA LYS A 28 -2.60 -2.80 10.72
C LYS A 28 -1.83 -2.73 9.39
N ASP A 29 -2.29 -3.42 8.34
CA ASP A 29 -1.60 -3.40 7.05
C ASP A 29 -1.70 -2.02 6.38
N PHE A 30 -2.87 -1.37 6.47
CA PHE A 30 -3.07 -0.01 6.00
C PHE A 30 -2.22 1.00 6.78
N TYR A 31 -2.20 0.88 8.11
CA TYR A 31 -1.34 1.71 8.97
C TYR A 31 0.14 1.54 8.61
N ASP A 32 0.62 0.30 8.55
CA ASP A 32 2.03 0.02 8.31
C ASP A 32 2.45 0.51 6.91
N LEU A 33 1.61 0.34 5.87
CA LEU A 33 1.88 0.87 4.53
C LEU A 33 1.86 2.40 4.50
N HIS A 34 0.91 3.03 5.19
CA HIS A 34 0.85 4.49 5.29
C HIS A 34 2.12 5.03 5.98
N ALA A 35 2.53 4.43 7.09
CA ALA A 35 3.76 4.79 7.79
C ALA A 35 5.01 4.57 6.90
N LEU A 36 5.04 3.48 6.14
CA LEU A 36 6.13 3.22 5.20
C LEU A 36 6.22 4.30 4.13
N ALA A 37 5.10 4.62 3.48
CA ALA A 37 5.01 5.67 2.47
C ALA A 37 5.37 7.06 3.03
N GLN A 38 4.99 7.35 4.28
CA GLN A 38 5.21 8.64 4.91
C GLN A 38 6.67 8.87 5.33
N HIS A 39 7.38 7.82 5.76
CA HIS A 39 8.65 7.98 6.46
C HIS A 39 9.88 7.44 5.73
N PHE A 40 9.71 6.71 4.63
CA PHE A 40 10.82 6.11 3.91
C PHE A 40 10.83 6.49 2.44
N ALA A 41 12.03 6.45 1.88
CA ALA A 41 12.25 6.57 0.45
C ALA A 41 12.22 5.18 -0.21
N PHE A 42 11.80 5.14 -1.47
CA PHE A 42 11.76 3.93 -2.29
C PHE A 42 12.26 4.23 -3.70
N GLU A 43 13.05 3.31 -4.23
CA GLU A 43 13.39 3.23 -5.65
C GLU A 43 12.32 2.38 -6.33
N GLY A 44 11.70 2.93 -7.37
CA GLY A 44 10.52 2.34 -7.99
C GLY A 44 10.77 0.95 -8.56
N ASP A 45 11.93 0.74 -9.20
CA ASP A 45 12.33 -0.51 -9.82
C ASP A 45 12.53 -1.62 -8.78
N HIS A 46 13.15 -1.30 -7.64
CA HIS A 46 13.28 -2.20 -6.50
C HIS A 46 11.93 -2.54 -5.88
N LEU A 47 11.03 -1.57 -5.76
CA LEU A 47 9.69 -1.78 -5.21
C LEU A 47 8.85 -2.70 -6.11
N VAL A 48 8.75 -2.42 -7.41
CA VAL A 48 7.95 -3.25 -8.33
C VAL A 48 8.51 -4.66 -8.45
N ARG A 49 9.85 -4.82 -8.43
CA ARG A 49 10.47 -6.16 -8.42
C ARG A 49 10.13 -6.94 -7.17
N ALA A 50 10.13 -6.31 -5.99
CA ALA A 50 9.74 -6.96 -4.75
C ALA A 50 8.27 -7.37 -4.77
N ILE A 51 7.38 -6.49 -5.24
CA ILE A 51 5.94 -6.78 -5.35
C ILE A 51 5.72 -7.94 -6.33
N GLY A 52 6.28 -7.86 -7.54
CA GLY A 52 6.17 -8.91 -8.55
C GLY A 52 6.65 -10.27 -8.05
N ALA A 53 7.84 -10.32 -7.42
CA ALA A 53 8.38 -11.55 -6.86
C ALA A 53 7.50 -12.15 -5.75
N THR A 54 6.89 -11.31 -4.89
CA THR A 54 5.94 -11.78 -3.88
C THR A 54 4.67 -12.33 -4.51
N PHE A 55 4.09 -11.63 -5.48
CA PHE A 55 2.86 -12.07 -6.16
C PHE A 55 3.08 -13.39 -6.92
N GLU A 56 4.20 -13.53 -7.63
CA GLU A 56 4.60 -14.76 -8.31
C GLU A 56 4.76 -15.93 -7.32
N LYS A 57 5.54 -15.72 -6.24
CA LYS A 57 5.75 -16.75 -5.19
C LYS A 57 4.45 -17.19 -4.52
N ARG A 58 3.46 -16.30 -4.44
CA ARG A 58 2.14 -16.55 -3.85
C ARG A 58 1.10 -16.97 -4.88
N CYS A 59 1.51 -17.23 -6.14
CA CYS A 59 0.64 -17.62 -7.25
C CYS A 59 -0.56 -16.68 -7.41
N THR A 60 -0.36 -15.37 -7.23
CA THR A 60 -1.41 -14.35 -7.33
C THR A 60 -1.15 -13.48 -8.54
N THR A 61 -2.10 -13.43 -9.46
CA THR A 61 -2.00 -12.61 -10.68
C THR A 61 -2.16 -11.12 -10.36
N ILE A 62 -1.32 -10.28 -10.97
CA ILE A 62 -1.50 -8.82 -10.98
C ILE A 62 -2.55 -8.51 -12.06
N SER A 63 -3.65 -7.89 -11.65
CA SER A 63 -4.75 -7.52 -12.54
C SER A 63 -4.55 -6.13 -13.14
N GLN A 64 -5.02 -5.92 -14.37
CA GLN A 64 -5.14 -4.59 -14.99
C GLN A 64 -6.11 -3.67 -14.25
N THR A 65 -7.02 -4.24 -13.45
CA THR A 65 -7.90 -3.46 -12.57
C THR A 65 -7.20 -3.16 -11.25
N LEU A 66 -7.32 -1.92 -10.78
CA LEU A 66 -6.86 -1.53 -9.45
C LEU A 66 -7.52 -2.42 -8.38
N PRO A 67 -6.77 -2.92 -7.38
CA PRO A 67 -7.35 -3.67 -6.28
C PRO A 67 -8.39 -2.86 -5.53
N VAL A 68 -9.49 -3.50 -5.14
CA VAL A 68 -10.57 -2.85 -4.38
C VAL A 68 -10.04 -2.15 -3.12
N ALA A 69 -9.07 -2.75 -2.41
CA ALA A 69 -8.47 -2.16 -1.22
C ALA A 69 -7.57 -0.93 -1.50
N LEU A 70 -7.41 -0.50 -2.75
CA LEU A 70 -6.75 0.74 -3.17
C LEU A 70 -7.72 1.73 -3.84
N THR A 71 -9.01 1.40 -3.99
CA THR A 71 -9.97 2.33 -4.60
C THR A 71 -10.50 3.33 -3.56
N PRO A 72 -10.82 4.58 -3.95
CA PRO A 72 -11.39 5.57 -3.03
C PRO A 72 -12.64 5.08 -2.29
N GLN A 73 -13.51 4.32 -2.98
CA GLN A 73 -14.76 3.80 -2.43
C GLN A 73 -14.53 2.88 -1.23
N PHE A 74 -13.39 2.18 -1.16
CA PHE A 74 -13.05 1.36 -0.01
C PHE A 74 -12.78 2.21 1.24
N TYR A 75 -12.25 3.42 1.10
CA TYR A 75 -11.90 4.28 2.22
C TYR A 75 -13.03 5.22 2.64
N ASP A 76 -13.94 5.54 1.71
CA ASP A 76 -15.14 6.36 1.96
C ASP A 76 -16.25 5.64 2.75
N ASP A 77 -16.13 4.33 2.97
CA ASP A 77 -17.11 3.56 3.74
C ASP A 77 -17.12 3.97 5.22
N ALA A 78 -18.29 4.41 5.70
CA ALA A 78 -18.45 4.92 7.05
C ALA A 78 -18.19 3.86 8.15
N ASN A 79 -18.46 2.59 7.87
CA ASN A 79 -18.19 1.51 8.83
C ASN A 79 -16.68 1.31 8.98
N ARG A 80 -15.94 1.22 7.87
CA ARG A 80 -14.48 1.13 7.87
C ARG A 80 -13.82 2.34 8.52
N ALA A 81 -14.28 3.54 8.21
CA ALA A 81 -13.80 4.75 8.86
C ALA A 81 -14.01 4.71 10.39
N GLY A 82 -15.13 4.13 10.85
CA GLY A 82 -15.37 3.85 12.26
C GLY A 82 -14.38 2.87 12.87
N GLN A 83 -14.18 1.72 12.22
CA GLN A 83 -13.25 0.69 12.68
C GLN A 83 -11.79 1.15 12.65
N TRP A 84 -11.42 1.99 11.68
CA TRP A 84 -10.11 2.62 11.60
C TRP A 84 -9.81 3.47 12.82
N ARG A 85 -10.76 4.33 13.22
CA ARG A 85 -10.61 5.16 14.44
C ARG A 85 -10.47 4.31 15.70
N ILE A 86 -11.27 3.26 15.83
CA ILE A 86 -11.17 2.29 16.94
C ILE A 86 -9.80 1.60 16.93
N TYR A 87 -9.29 1.22 15.76
CA TYR A 87 -7.97 0.62 15.62
C TYR A 87 -6.87 1.58 16.10
N LEU A 88 -6.88 2.84 15.66
CA LEU A 88 -5.90 3.84 16.08
C LEU A 88 -5.92 4.08 17.59
N GLU A 89 -7.10 4.23 18.17
CA GLU A 89 -7.27 4.45 19.61
C GLU A 89 -6.73 3.27 20.43
N ARG A 90 -7.13 2.04 20.08
CA ARG A 90 -6.73 0.82 20.80
C ARG A 90 -5.24 0.52 20.76
N ASN A 91 -4.54 1.01 19.74
CA ASN A 91 -3.10 0.76 19.56
C ASN A 91 -2.25 1.97 19.95
N GLU A 92 -2.86 3.04 20.48
CA GLU A 92 -2.17 4.26 20.91
C GLU A 92 -1.27 4.82 19.79
N LEU A 93 -1.84 5.02 18.60
CA LEU A 93 -1.12 5.48 17.40
C LEU A 93 -1.42 6.96 17.07
N PRO A 94 -1.09 7.93 17.96
CA PRO A 94 -1.31 9.34 17.68
C PRO A 94 -0.38 9.80 16.55
N GLY A 95 -0.90 10.63 15.64
CA GLY A 95 -0.14 11.22 14.54
C GLY A 95 -0.40 10.59 13.16
N THR A 96 -1.17 9.50 13.10
CA THR A 96 -1.76 9.04 11.84
C THR A 96 -3.13 9.69 11.63
N PRO A 97 -3.51 10.08 10.40
CA PRO A 97 -4.83 10.66 10.14
C PRO A 97 -5.96 9.75 10.63
N SER A 98 -6.87 10.31 11.42
CA SER A 98 -8.08 9.63 11.88
C SER A 98 -9.13 9.52 10.77
N ASP A 99 -9.02 10.35 9.74
CA ASP A 99 -9.75 10.20 8.49
C ASP A 99 -9.11 9.10 7.64
N PHE A 100 -9.90 8.08 7.33
CA PHE A 100 -9.43 6.93 6.57
C PHE A 100 -9.28 7.24 5.07
N ALA A 101 -10.04 8.18 4.53
CA ALA A 101 -9.91 8.64 3.15
C ALA A 101 -8.53 9.25 2.91
N THR A 102 -8.05 10.11 3.81
CA THR A 102 -6.68 10.67 3.76
C THR A 102 -5.60 9.57 3.72
N VAL A 103 -5.81 8.44 4.42
CA VAL A 103 -4.90 7.29 4.37
C VAL A 103 -4.97 6.61 3.01
N GLY A 104 -6.18 6.40 2.48
CA GLY A 104 -6.42 5.85 1.15
C GLY A 104 -5.76 6.65 0.04
N ASP A 105 -5.89 7.98 0.06
CA ASP A 105 -5.26 8.88 -0.92
C ASP A 105 -3.75 8.72 -0.92
N ARG A 106 -3.14 8.61 0.27
CA ARG A 106 -1.69 8.40 0.39
C ARG A 106 -1.28 7.04 -0.17
N LEU A 107 -2.04 5.99 0.13
CA LEU A 107 -1.75 4.64 -0.36
C LEU A 107 -1.93 4.54 -1.88
N LEU A 108 -2.95 5.21 -2.43
CA LEU A 108 -3.15 5.28 -3.88
C LEU A 108 -2.03 6.07 -4.57
N LEU A 109 -1.60 7.19 -3.99
CA LEU A 109 -0.46 7.96 -4.51
C LEU A 109 0.84 7.15 -4.48
N PHE A 110 1.04 6.32 -3.46
CA PHE A 110 2.25 5.51 -3.30
C PHE A 110 2.24 4.25 -4.17
N LEU A 111 1.12 3.53 -4.24
CA LEU A 111 1.03 2.19 -4.84
C LEU A 111 0.33 2.18 -6.21
N GLY A 112 -0.35 3.25 -6.60
CA GLY A 112 -1.09 3.34 -7.86
C GLY A 112 -0.20 3.22 -9.09
N GLU A 113 0.79 4.11 -9.24
CA GLU A 113 1.72 4.05 -10.38
C GLU A 113 2.54 2.75 -10.42
N PRO A 114 3.13 2.25 -9.29
CA PRO A 114 3.77 0.94 -9.28
C PRO A 114 2.84 -0.21 -9.71
N TRP A 115 1.58 -0.20 -9.25
CA TRP A 115 0.59 -1.21 -9.64
C TRP A 115 0.32 -1.17 -11.14
N ASP A 116 0.07 0.02 -11.68
CA ASP A 116 -0.25 0.23 -13.09
C ASP A 116 0.91 -0.21 -14.00
N ALA A 117 2.14 0.14 -13.65
CA ALA A 117 3.33 -0.28 -14.39
C ALA A 117 3.47 -1.82 -14.44
N MET A 118 3.31 -2.50 -13.30
CA MET A 118 3.35 -3.97 -13.27
C MET A 118 2.21 -4.60 -14.06
N ALA A 119 0.99 -4.03 -13.97
CA ALA A 119 -0.18 -4.56 -14.65
C ALA A 119 -0.10 -4.44 -16.18
N HIS A 120 0.67 -3.47 -16.68
CA HIS A 120 0.94 -3.26 -18.11
C HIS A 120 2.30 -3.78 -18.57
N GLY A 121 3.07 -4.43 -17.68
CA GLY A 121 4.42 -4.94 -18.00
C GLY A 121 5.41 -3.84 -18.40
N SER A 122 5.22 -2.62 -17.89
CA SER A 122 6.06 -1.45 -18.16
C SER A 122 7.16 -1.30 -17.09
N GLU A 123 8.28 -0.71 -17.47
CA GLU A 123 9.32 -0.33 -16.51
C GLU A 123 8.83 0.80 -15.60
N PHE A 124 9.23 0.78 -14.33
CA PHE A 124 8.94 1.83 -13.37
C PHE A 124 10.23 2.27 -12.67
N THR A 125 10.70 3.47 -12.97
CA THR A 125 11.99 4.01 -12.51
C THR A 125 11.84 5.28 -11.66
N GLY A 126 10.62 5.56 -11.20
CA GLY A 126 10.34 6.69 -10.32
C GLY A 126 11.05 6.58 -8.97
N ASN A 127 11.32 7.72 -8.34
CA ASN A 127 11.88 7.79 -6.99
C ASN A 127 10.87 8.42 -6.02
N TRP A 128 10.59 7.74 -4.91
CA TRP A 128 9.74 8.23 -3.84
C TRP A 128 10.61 8.73 -2.70
N SER A 129 10.54 10.02 -2.37
CA SER A 129 11.07 10.53 -1.10
C SER A 129 10.08 10.25 0.03
N ALA A 130 10.51 10.26 1.29
CA ALA A 130 9.59 10.14 2.43
C ALA A 130 8.41 11.15 2.31
N GLY A 131 7.18 10.63 2.26
CA GLY A 131 5.96 11.42 2.05
C GLY A 131 5.59 11.69 0.57
N GLY A 132 6.40 11.23 -0.39
CA GLY A 132 6.14 11.31 -1.83
C GLY A 132 6.11 12.73 -2.40
N PRO A 133 5.51 12.93 -3.59
CA PRO A 133 5.08 11.88 -4.53
C PRO A 133 6.27 11.24 -5.27
N TRP A 134 5.99 10.30 -6.18
CA TRP A 134 6.98 9.78 -7.13
C TRP A 134 7.53 10.89 -8.03
N ARG A 135 8.83 10.85 -8.29
CA ARG A 135 9.51 11.74 -9.23
C ARG A 135 10.15 10.92 -10.33
N HIS A 136 9.83 11.27 -11.57
CA HIS A 136 10.39 10.71 -12.79
C HIS A 136 11.49 11.63 -13.29
N GLY A 137 12.65 11.07 -13.62
CA GLY A 137 13.83 11.80 -14.11
C GLY A 137 13.85 11.95 -15.62
#